data_AF-A0A6I5HTB2-F1
#
_entry.id   AF-A0A6I5HTB2-F1
#
_cell.length_a   1.000
_cell.length_b   1.000
_cell.length_c   1.000
_cell.angle_alpha   90.00
_cell.angle_beta   90.00
_cell.angle_gamma   90.00
#
_symmetry.space_group_name_H-M   'P 1'
#
loop_
_entity.id
_entity.type
_entity.pdbx_description
1 polymer ?
#
loop_
_entity_poly.entity_id
_entity_poly.type
_entity_poly.pdbx_seq_one_letter_code
_entity_poly.pdbx_strand_id
1 'polypeptide(L)'
;MPTGHPAPPTRPRTTPAARLRATGSWIRSAPGTYIWLTALFITTVIVHQMSPAFEEEFLRQRSTNIHELSRNPVRVLISSAFWIDSGQWLPYAVLYTVFHAPAERRLGTLRWLTVAAAAHVLATLVSEGVLAWAIHHGHAPPSAANTLDIGVSYALAGVVAVLTYYVPRPWRPAYLFAVLVIYTVPLITRPTFTDIGHLTAALIGLACYPLTRRGT
;
A
#
# COMPACT_ATOMS: atom_id res chain seq x y z
N MET A 1 -48.50 45.60 -12.27
CA MET A 1 -47.18 45.31 -11.65
C MET A 1 -46.62 44.05 -12.27
N PRO A 2 -45.44 44.05 -12.93
CA PRO A 2 -44.81 42.81 -13.40
C PRO A 2 -43.97 42.19 -12.28
N THR A 3 -44.29 40.95 -11.90
CA THR A 3 -43.50 40.11 -10.99
C THR A 3 -42.28 39.55 -11.72
N GLY A 4 -41.10 40.12 -11.50
CA GLY A 4 -39.85 39.57 -12.00
C GLY A 4 -39.41 38.35 -11.21
N HIS A 5 -39.41 37.17 -11.83
CA HIS A 5 -38.74 36.00 -11.27
C HIS A 5 -37.21 36.23 -11.29
N PRO A 6 -36.50 36.03 -10.16
CA PRO A 6 -35.05 36.14 -10.16
C PRO A 6 -34.44 35.02 -11.01
N ALA A 7 -33.51 35.40 -11.89
CA ALA A 7 -32.76 34.47 -12.72
C ALA A 7 -32.00 33.46 -11.85
N PRO A 8 -31.94 32.17 -12.23
CA PRO A 8 -31.26 31.15 -11.44
C PRO A 8 -29.74 31.44 -11.38
N PRO A 9 -29.09 31.16 -10.24
CA PRO A 9 -27.67 31.45 -10.07
C PRO A 9 -26.83 30.64 -11.07
N THR A 10 -25.99 31.34 -11.82
CA THR A 10 -25.03 30.75 -12.75
C THR A 10 -23.96 30.00 -11.96
N ARG A 11 -23.90 28.67 -12.10
CA ARG A 11 -22.82 27.86 -11.49
C ARG A 11 -21.47 28.34 -12.06
N PRO A 12 -20.46 28.64 -11.22
CA PRO A 12 -19.18 29.13 -11.71
C PRO A 12 -18.53 28.10 -12.66
N ARG A 13 -18.20 28.52 -13.89
CA ARG A 13 -17.40 27.70 -14.80
C ARG A 13 -15.97 27.63 -14.25
N THR A 14 -15.58 26.46 -13.72
CA THR A 14 -14.20 26.22 -13.31
C THR A 14 -13.26 26.36 -14.51
N THR A 15 -12.35 27.33 -14.48
CA THR A 15 -11.36 27.52 -15.55
C THR A 15 -10.27 26.43 -15.51
N PRO A 16 -9.62 26.11 -16.64
CA PRO A 16 -8.51 25.15 -16.67
C PRO A 16 -7.39 25.48 -15.67
N ALA A 17 -7.07 26.77 -15.50
CA ALA A 17 -6.09 27.23 -14.52
C ALA A 17 -6.54 26.98 -13.06
N ALA A 18 -7.83 27.09 -12.75
CA ALA A 18 -8.36 26.75 -11.43
C ALA A 18 -8.28 25.23 -11.17
N ARG A 19 -8.54 24.40 -12.18
CA ARG A 19 -8.38 22.95 -12.09
C ARG A 19 -6.92 22.54 -11.86
N LEU A 20 -5.98 23.11 -12.61
CA LEU A 20 -4.55 22.85 -12.45
C LEU A 20 -4.05 23.23 -11.04
N ARG A 21 -4.49 24.38 -10.50
CA ARG A 21 -4.16 24.78 -9.13
C ARG A 21 -4.76 23.84 -8.08
N ALA A 22 -6.01 23.41 -8.25
CA ALA A 22 -6.66 22.45 -7.35
C ALA A 22 -5.99 21.06 -7.38
N THR A 23 -5.62 20.56 -8.55
CA THR A 23 -4.82 19.33 -8.69
C THR A 23 -3.46 19.48 -8.02
N GLY A 24 -2.79 20.61 -8.24
CA GLY A 24 -1.51 20.91 -7.61
C GLY A 24 -1.59 21.03 -6.08
N SER A 25 -2.66 21.59 -5.52
CA SER A 25 -2.85 21.63 -4.06
C SER A 25 -3.20 20.25 -3.50
N TRP A 26 -3.96 19.45 -4.24
CA TRP A 26 -4.28 18.07 -3.87
C TRP A 26 -3.03 17.21 -3.78
N ILE A 27 -2.14 17.25 -4.77
CA ILE A 27 -0.89 16.49 -4.77
C ILE A 27 -0.01 16.93 -3.59
N ARG A 28 0.16 18.25 -3.38
CA ARG A 28 0.98 18.79 -2.28
C ARG A 28 0.46 18.47 -0.89
N SER A 29 -0.81 18.07 -0.75
CA SER A 29 -1.39 17.71 0.55
C SER A 29 -1.10 16.27 1.00
N ALA A 30 -0.50 15.44 0.15
CA ALA A 30 -0.06 14.07 0.48
C ALA A 30 1.33 13.78 -0.13
N PRO A 31 2.36 14.56 0.26
CA PRO A 31 3.66 14.52 -0.41
C PRO A 31 4.34 13.15 -0.33
N GLY A 32 4.25 12.46 0.81
CA GLY A 32 4.87 11.15 1.01
C GLY A 32 4.32 10.09 0.06
N THR A 33 2.99 10.07 -0.12
CA THR A 33 2.31 9.14 -1.04
C THR A 33 2.79 9.35 -2.47
N TYR A 34 2.83 10.60 -2.95
CA TYR A 34 3.19 10.89 -4.35
C TYR A 34 4.70 10.79 -4.61
N ILE A 35 5.56 11.11 -3.64
CA ILE A 35 6.99 10.84 -3.72
C ILE A 35 7.22 9.34 -3.86
N TRP A 36 6.55 8.54 -3.03
CA TRP A 36 6.67 7.08 -3.10
C TRP A 36 6.15 6.52 -4.43
N LEU A 37 4.97 6.96 -4.90
CA LEU A 37 4.46 6.57 -6.21
C LEU A 37 5.41 6.95 -7.35
N THR A 38 6.08 8.09 -7.25
CA THR A 38 7.08 8.52 -8.24
C THR A 38 8.30 7.60 -8.22
N ALA A 39 8.78 7.22 -7.04
CA ALA A 39 9.86 6.25 -6.90
C ALA A 39 9.46 4.89 -7.52
N LEU A 40 8.24 4.40 -7.24
CA LEU A 40 7.70 3.17 -7.83
C LEU A 40 7.56 3.28 -9.35
N PHE A 41 7.19 4.44 -9.89
CA PHE A 41 7.12 4.66 -11.33
C PHE A 41 8.50 4.53 -11.96
N ILE A 42 9.50 5.22 -11.39
CA ILE A 42 10.88 5.19 -11.88
C ILE A 42 11.43 3.77 -11.87
N THR A 43 11.27 3.03 -10.77
CA THR A 43 11.74 1.64 -10.69
C THR A 43 11.01 0.72 -11.66
N THR A 44 9.69 0.91 -11.85
CA THR A 44 8.92 0.17 -12.85
C THR A 44 9.44 0.44 -14.27
N VAL A 45 9.70 1.71 -14.63
CA VAL A 45 10.25 2.08 -15.95
C VAL A 45 11.63 1.48 -16.15
N ILE A 46 12.49 1.52 -15.13
CA ILE A 46 13.83 0.90 -15.18
C ILE A 46 13.72 -0.60 -15.48
N VAL A 47 12.83 -1.32 -14.79
CA VAL A 47 12.61 -2.75 -15.03
C VAL A 47 12.12 -3.04 -16.45
N HIS A 48 11.18 -2.26 -16.97
CA HIS A 48 10.70 -2.43 -18.35
C HIS A 48 11.77 -2.16 -19.42
N GLN A 49 12.86 -1.48 -19.07
CA GLN A 49 14.01 -1.25 -19.96
C GLN A 49 15.07 -2.35 -19.85
N MET A 50 14.96 -3.27 -18.88
CA MET A 50 15.87 -4.41 -18.74
C MET A 50 15.48 -5.53 -19.70
N SER A 51 16.45 -6.35 -20.12
CA SER A 51 16.15 -7.56 -20.88
C SER A 51 15.45 -8.59 -19.97
N PRO A 52 14.54 -9.44 -20.49
CA PRO A 52 13.78 -10.40 -19.65
C PRO A 52 14.66 -11.34 -18.82
N ALA A 53 15.84 -11.71 -19.35
CA ALA A 53 16.82 -12.55 -18.64
C ALA A 53 17.52 -11.82 -17.47
N PHE A 54 17.60 -10.49 -17.53
CA PHE A 54 18.15 -9.67 -16.47
C PHE A 54 17.09 -9.30 -15.43
N GLU A 55 15.84 -9.15 -15.86
CA GLU A 55 14.69 -8.88 -14.99
C GLU A 55 14.48 -10.00 -13.96
N GLU A 56 14.49 -11.27 -14.38
CA GLU A 56 14.28 -12.41 -13.45
C GLU A 56 15.42 -12.55 -12.43
N GLU A 57 16.67 -12.38 -12.86
CA GLU A 57 17.85 -12.44 -11.98
C GLU A 57 17.92 -11.21 -11.05
N PHE A 58 17.59 -10.02 -11.56
CA PHE A 58 17.59 -8.78 -10.80
C PHE A 58 16.45 -8.75 -9.77
N LEU A 59 15.25 -9.22 -10.13
CA LEU A 59 14.14 -9.37 -9.20
C LEU A 59 14.43 -10.46 -8.15
N ARG A 60 15.09 -11.58 -8.50
CA ARG A 60 15.57 -12.57 -7.52
C ARG A 60 16.50 -11.94 -6.50
N GLN A 61 17.50 -11.15 -6.92
CA GLN A 61 18.47 -10.51 -6.02
C GLN A 61 17.90 -9.38 -5.15
N ARG A 62 16.75 -8.82 -5.54
CA ARG A 62 16.06 -7.73 -4.82
C ARG A 62 14.82 -8.19 -4.05
N SER A 63 14.41 -9.45 -4.22
CA SER A 63 13.29 -10.07 -3.50
C SER A 63 13.62 -10.27 -2.02
N THR A 64 12.57 -10.29 -1.19
CA THR A 64 12.70 -10.54 0.25
C THR A 64 12.92 -12.02 0.60
N ASN A 65 13.66 -12.75 -0.23
CA ASN A 65 13.95 -14.16 0.00
C ASN A 65 14.67 -14.33 1.36
N ILE A 66 14.27 -15.36 2.13
CA ILE A 66 14.85 -15.79 3.42
C ILE A 66 16.39 -15.70 3.43
N HIS A 67 17.05 -16.05 2.33
CA HIS A 67 18.51 -15.97 2.22
C HIS A 67 19.06 -14.53 2.30
N GLU A 68 18.42 -13.58 1.64
CA GLU A 68 18.81 -12.17 1.67
C GLU A 68 18.32 -11.47 2.95
N LEU A 69 17.13 -11.83 3.44
CA LEU A 69 16.60 -11.30 4.70
C LEU A 69 17.51 -11.67 5.89
N SER A 70 18.10 -12.86 5.89
CA SER A 70 19.04 -13.29 6.95
C SER A 70 20.42 -12.64 6.85
N ARG A 71 20.88 -12.25 5.66
CA ARG A 71 22.19 -11.60 5.47
C ARG A 71 22.16 -10.09 5.53
N ASN A 72 21.15 -9.45 4.93
CA ASN A 72 21.08 -7.99 4.77
C ASN A 72 19.64 -7.47 4.99
N PRO A 73 19.02 -7.72 6.16
CA PRO A 73 17.59 -7.51 6.38
C PRO A 73 17.13 -6.09 6.08
N VAL A 74 17.89 -5.08 6.53
CA VAL A 74 17.54 -3.66 6.34
C VAL A 74 17.55 -3.28 4.85
N ARG A 75 18.57 -3.71 4.10
CA ARG A 75 18.70 -3.40 2.66
C ARG A 75 17.54 -4.00 1.87
N VAL A 76 17.16 -5.23 2.21
CA VAL A 76 16.14 -6.01 1.52
C VAL A 76 14.76 -5.44 1.78
N LEU A 77 14.43 -5.17 3.06
CA LEU A 77 13.17 -4.52 3.42
C LEU A 77 13.02 -3.17 2.71
N ILE A 78 14.03 -2.31 2.79
CA ILE A 78 14.02 -1.02 2.08
C ILE A 78 13.85 -1.23 0.58
N SER A 79 14.63 -2.14 -0.03
CA SER A 79 14.54 -2.39 -1.48
C SER A 79 13.13 -2.84 -1.87
N SER A 80 12.58 -3.84 -1.18
CA SER A 80 11.25 -4.43 -1.47
C SER A 80 10.10 -3.41 -1.38
N ALA A 81 10.28 -2.32 -0.62
CA ALA A 81 9.33 -1.22 -0.54
C ALA A 81 9.31 -0.34 -1.80
N PHE A 82 10.25 -0.48 -2.74
CA PHE A 82 10.35 0.34 -3.95
C PHE A 82 10.21 -0.46 -5.25
N TRP A 83 9.76 -1.72 -5.22
CA TRP A 83 9.56 -2.57 -6.42
C TRP A 83 8.12 -3.08 -6.53
N ILE A 84 7.64 -3.24 -7.77
CA ILE A 84 6.35 -3.86 -8.09
C ILE A 84 6.64 -5.08 -8.98
N ASP A 85 6.24 -6.28 -8.55
CA ASP A 85 6.42 -7.55 -9.28
C ASP A 85 5.72 -7.56 -10.62
N SER A 86 4.45 -7.15 -10.63
CA SER A 86 3.59 -7.22 -11.81
C SER A 86 4.05 -6.30 -12.93
N GLY A 87 4.98 -5.38 -12.65
CA GLY A 87 5.33 -4.26 -13.52
C GLY A 87 4.16 -3.28 -13.75
N GLN A 88 2.98 -3.51 -13.16
CA GLN A 88 1.81 -2.69 -13.39
C GLN A 88 1.76 -1.53 -12.38
N TRP A 89 2.31 -0.37 -12.77
CA TRP A 89 2.30 0.81 -11.91
C TRP A 89 0.90 1.44 -11.73
N LEU A 90 0.06 1.40 -12.77
CA LEU A 90 -1.21 2.12 -12.80
C LEU A 90 -2.21 1.67 -11.71
N PRO A 91 -2.41 0.37 -11.43
CA PRO A 91 -3.22 -0.07 -10.30
C PRO A 91 -2.76 0.51 -8.96
N TYR A 92 -1.45 0.50 -8.69
CA TYR A 92 -0.88 1.08 -7.47
C TYR A 92 -1.10 2.59 -7.43
N ALA A 93 -0.91 3.31 -8.53
CA ALA A 93 -1.17 4.75 -8.60
C ALA A 93 -2.63 5.10 -8.22
N VAL A 94 -3.60 4.31 -8.70
CA VAL A 94 -5.02 4.47 -8.35
C VAL A 94 -5.24 4.17 -6.87
N LEU A 95 -4.81 3.00 -6.39
CA LEU A 95 -5.03 2.55 -5.01
C LEU A 95 -4.37 3.50 -3.99
N TYR A 96 -3.14 3.91 -4.22
CA TYR A 96 -2.44 4.86 -3.36
C TYR A 96 -3.10 6.24 -3.40
N THR A 97 -3.58 6.69 -4.56
CA THR A 97 -4.31 7.96 -4.64
C THR A 97 -5.65 7.91 -3.88
N VAL A 98 -6.36 6.78 -3.94
CA VAL A 98 -7.67 6.59 -3.30
C VAL A 98 -7.55 6.32 -1.80
N PHE A 99 -6.51 5.60 -1.34
CA PHE A 99 -6.39 5.17 0.04
C PHE A 99 -5.24 5.84 0.80
N HIS A 100 -4.01 5.80 0.26
CA HIS A 100 -2.84 6.37 0.95
C HIS A 100 -2.92 7.90 1.05
N ALA A 101 -3.26 8.58 -0.03
CA ALA A 101 -3.25 10.03 -0.02
C ALA A 101 -4.29 10.62 0.98
N PRO A 102 -5.53 10.10 1.09
CA PRO A 102 -6.44 10.47 2.17
C PRO A 102 -5.95 10.07 3.56
N ALA A 103 -5.36 8.88 3.71
CA ALA A 103 -4.79 8.46 5.00
C ALA A 103 -3.69 9.41 5.46
N GLU A 104 -2.74 9.74 4.58
CA GLU A 104 -1.65 10.68 4.83
C GLU A 104 -2.17 12.07 5.21
N ARG A 105 -3.17 12.57 4.49
CA ARG A 105 -3.82 13.86 4.82
C ARG A 105 -4.42 13.89 6.23
N ARG A 106 -4.95 12.76 6.71
CA ARG A 106 -5.61 12.67 8.02
C ARG A 106 -4.63 12.39 9.16
N LEU A 107 -3.63 11.55 8.91
CA LEU A 107 -2.59 11.15 9.87
C LEU A 107 -1.45 12.17 9.98
N GLY A 108 -1.18 12.91 8.90
CA GLY A 108 0.10 13.55 8.67
C GLY A 108 1.14 12.55 8.14
N THR A 109 2.09 13.06 7.35
CA THR A 109 3.09 12.24 6.63
C THR A 109 3.88 11.33 7.55
N LEU A 110 4.34 11.81 8.71
CA LEU A 110 5.16 10.99 9.62
C LEU A 110 4.38 9.78 10.15
N ARG A 111 3.16 9.99 10.65
CA ARG A 111 2.34 8.90 11.21
C ARG A 111 1.89 7.92 10.13
N TRP A 112 1.55 8.42 8.95
CA TRP A 112 1.27 7.56 7.79
C TRP A 112 2.48 6.70 7.42
N LEU A 113 3.68 7.29 7.38
CA LEU A 113 4.90 6.55 7.09
C LEU A 113 5.18 5.50 8.16
N THR A 114 4.94 5.81 9.44
CA THR A 114 5.05 4.83 10.54
C THR A 114 4.11 3.63 10.33
N VAL A 115 2.84 3.88 9.95
CA VAL A 115 1.89 2.79 9.65
C VAL A 115 2.36 1.96 8.47
N ALA A 116 2.72 2.60 7.36
CA ALA A 116 3.16 1.93 6.15
C ALA A 116 4.42 1.09 6.40
N ALA A 117 5.41 1.64 7.12
CA ALA A 117 6.64 0.96 7.45
C ALA A 117 6.41 -0.21 8.42
N ALA A 118 5.59 -0.01 9.47
CA ALA A 118 5.27 -1.08 10.42
C ALA A 118 4.50 -2.23 9.74
N ALA A 119 3.49 -1.91 8.94
CA ALA A 119 2.73 -2.90 8.18
C ALA A 119 3.62 -3.66 7.21
N HIS A 120 4.49 -2.96 6.47
CA HIS A 120 5.46 -3.59 5.58
C HIS A 120 6.41 -4.53 6.32
N VAL A 121 7.18 -4.01 7.29
CA VAL A 121 8.26 -4.75 7.94
C VAL A 121 7.71 -5.93 8.75
N LEU A 122 6.69 -5.70 9.58
CA LEU A 122 6.17 -6.76 10.45
C LEU A 122 5.45 -7.85 9.65
N ALA A 123 4.72 -7.50 8.59
CA ALA A 123 4.08 -8.50 7.73
C ALA A 123 5.10 -9.33 6.95
N THR A 124 6.16 -8.70 6.44
CA THR A 124 7.27 -9.44 5.80
C THR A 124 7.93 -10.40 6.78
N LEU A 125 8.23 -9.95 8.01
CA LEU A 125 8.86 -10.83 9.01
C LEU A 125 7.96 -12.02 9.39
N VAL A 126 6.65 -11.81 9.50
CA VAL A 126 5.69 -12.89 9.81
C VAL A 126 5.54 -13.86 8.65
N SER A 127 5.31 -13.37 7.43
CA SER A 127 5.12 -14.22 6.24
C SER A 127 6.37 -15.05 5.94
N GLU A 128 7.55 -14.43 5.89
CA GLU A 128 8.83 -15.11 5.68
C GLU A 128 9.20 -16.04 6.84
N GLY A 129 8.86 -15.66 8.08
CA GLY A 129 9.05 -16.52 9.25
C GLY A 129 8.19 -17.80 9.20
N VAL A 130 6.93 -17.68 8.77
CA VAL A 130 6.04 -18.82 8.59
C VAL A 130 6.50 -19.70 7.42
N LEU A 131 6.98 -19.10 6.32
CA LEU A 131 7.58 -19.84 5.21
C LEU A 131 8.83 -20.61 5.64
N ALA A 132 9.74 -19.96 6.37
CA ALA A 132 10.95 -20.59 6.90
C ALA A 132 10.61 -21.77 7.83
N TRP A 133 9.63 -21.59 8.72
CA TRP A 133 9.13 -22.66 9.58
C TRP A 133 8.56 -23.82 8.78
N ALA A 134 7.74 -23.54 7.75
CA ALA A 134 7.13 -24.57 6.92
C ALA A 134 8.18 -25.36 6.12
N ILE A 135 9.21 -24.70 5.59
CA ILE A 135 10.32 -25.37 4.90
C ILE A 135 11.09 -26.27 5.89
N HIS A 136 11.43 -25.75 7.07
CA HIS A 136 12.19 -26.49 8.09
C HIS A 136 11.48 -27.77 8.55
N HIS A 137 10.15 -27.76 8.61
CA HIS A 137 9.34 -28.92 9.04
C HIS A 137 8.83 -29.77 7.87
N GLY A 138 9.27 -29.50 6.63
CA GLY A 138 8.89 -30.28 5.44
C GLY A 138 7.47 -30.04 4.93
N HIS A 139 6.81 -28.97 5.37
CA HIS A 139 5.49 -28.55 4.91
C HIS A 139 5.52 -27.71 3.62
N ALA A 140 6.70 -27.22 3.21
CA ALA A 140 6.91 -26.51 1.95
C ALA A 140 8.24 -26.93 1.30
N PRO A 141 8.32 -27.00 -0.04
CA PRO A 141 9.57 -27.31 -0.71
C PRO A 141 10.58 -26.17 -0.54
N PRO A 142 11.90 -26.44 -0.47
CA PRO A 142 12.92 -25.40 -0.37
C PRO A 142 12.87 -24.37 -1.52
N SER A 143 12.35 -24.75 -2.69
CA SER A 143 12.15 -23.86 -3.83
C SER A 143 11.13 -22.74 -3.55
N ALA A 144 10.21 -22.91 -2.58
CA ALA A 144 9.24 -21.91 -2.18
C ALA A 144 9.90 -20.67 -1.54
N ALA A 145 11.13 -20.78 -1.04
CA ALA A 145 11.91 -19.62 -0.59
C ALA A 145 12.17 -18.60 -1.71
N ASN A 146 12.06 -19.01 -2.98
CA ASN A 146 12.24 -18.13 -4.13
C ASN A 146 10.95 -17.42 -4.58
N THR A 147 9.82 -17.70 -3.95
CA THR A 147 8.56 -17.02 -4.28
C THR A 147 8.67 -15.57 -3.83
N LEU A 148 8.50 -14.65 -4.79
CA LEU A 148 8.72 -13.22 -4.60
C LEU A 148 7.70 -12.64 -3.60
N ASP A 149 8.17 -12.04 -2.52
CA ASP A 149 7.33 -11.25 -1.60
C ASP A 149 7.68 -9.76 -1.66
N ILE A 150 6.68 -8.93 -1.92
CA ILE A 150 6.82 -7.49 -2.18
C ILE A 150 6.13 -6.65 -1.13
N GLY A 151 6.96 -5.86 -0.46
CA GLY A 151 6.59 -4.98 0.64
C GLY A 151 5.57 -3.89 0.32
N VAL A 152 5.49 -3.47 -0.95
CA VAL A 152 4.55 -2.42 -1.40
C VAL A 152 3.09 -2.83 -1.11
N SER A 153 2.76 -4.10 -1.33
CA SER A 153 1.40 -4.61 -1.14
C SER A 153 1.00 -4.71 0.35
N TYR A 154 1.97 -4.97 1.25
CA TYR A 154 1.75 -4.97 2.70
C TYR A 154 1.55 -3.56 3.26
N ALA A 155 2.38 -2.60 2.83
CA ALA A 155 2.14 -1.22 3.18
C ALA A 155 0.75 -0.74 2.73
N LEU A 156 0.33 -1.16 1.53
CA LEU A 156 -1.01 -0.90 1.04
C LEU A 156 -2.10 -1.48 1.94
N ALA A 157 -2.00 -2.77 2.29
CA ALA A 157 -2.97 -3.43 3.16
C ALA A 157 -3.08 -2.76 4.53
N GLY A 158 -1.96 -2.43 5.16
CA GLY A 158 -1.95 -1.74 6.46
C GLY A 158 -2.54 -0.33 6.40
N VAL A 159 -2.23 0.45 5.36
CA VAL A 159 -2.76 1.81 5.22
C VAL A 159 -4.25 1.81 4.85
N VAL A 160 -4.71 0.87 4.03
CA VAL A 160 -6.15 0.64 3.78
C VAL A 160 -6.85 0.30 5.10
N ALA A 161 -6.27 -0.58 5.91
CA ALA A 161 -6.87 -0.99 7.18
C ALA A 161 -6.96 0.17 8.20
N VAL A 162 -5.89 0.95 8.40
CA VAL A 162 -5.91 2.10 9.34
C VAL A 162 -6.91 3.19 8.89
N LEU A 163 -7.17 3.31 7.59
CA LEU A 163 -8.11 4.29 7.05
C LEU A 163 -9.54 4.07 7.58
N THR A 164 -9.88 2.85 8.03
CA THR A 164 -11.14 2.50 8.71
C THR A 164 -11.52 3.52 9.78
N TYR A 165 -10.55 4.02 10.55
CA TYR A 165 -10.81 4.97 11.64
C TYR A 165 -11.24 6.36 11.18
N TYR A 166 -11.00 6.70 9.91
CA TYR A 166 -11.40 7.96 9.28
C TYR A 166 -12.64 7.85 8.40
N VAL A 167 -13.13 6.63 8.14
CA VAL A 167 -14.41 6.40 7.46
C VAL A 167 -15.57 6.90 8.34
N PRO A 168 -16.58 7.59 7.76
CA PRO A 168 -17.75 8.06 8.50
C PRO A 168 -18.45 6.92 9.24
N ARG A 169 -18.94 7.21 10.46
CA ARG A 169 -19.50 6.19 11.38
C ARG A 169 -20.52 5.23 10.76
N PRO A 170 -21.50 5.67 9.93
CA PRO A 170 -22.46 4.76 9.31
C PRO A 170 -21.82 3.73 8.37
N TRP A 171 -20.74 4.09 7.70
CA TRP A 171 -20.08 3.29 6.67
C TRP A 171 -18.87 2.51 7.20
N ARG A 172 -18.36 2.89 8.38
CA ARG A 172 -17.20 2.26 9.01
C ARG A 172 -17.33 0.74 9.17
N PRO A 173 -18.44 0.17 9.70
CA PRO A 173 -18.53 -1.28 9.85
C PRO A 173 -18.51 -1.99 8.49
N ALA A 174 -19.18 -1.44 7.47
CA ALA A 174 -19.15 -2.00 6.12
C ALA A 174 -17.76 -1.95 5.50
N TYR A 175 -17.03 -0.84 5.69
CA TYR A 175 -15.64 -0.71 5.24
C TYR A 175 -14.71 -1.70 5.94
N LEU A 176 -14.77 -1.79 7.28
CA LEU A 176 -13.97 -2.74 8.05
C LEU A 176 -14.27 -4.18 7.62
N PHE A 177 -15.54 -4.52 7.46
CA PHE A 177 -15.95 -5.83 6.98
C PHE A 177 -15.35 -6.12 5.59
N ALA A 178 -15.44 -5.18 4.65
CA ALA A 178 -14.85 -5.34 3.32
C ALA A 178 -13.33 -5.55 3.38
N VAL A 179 -12.60 -4.78 4.21
CA VAL A 179 -11.15 -4.95 4.42
C VAL A 179 -10.84 -6.35 4.94
N LEU A 180 -11.55 -6.80 5.98
CA LEU A 180 -11.33 -8.13 6.56
C LEU A 180 -11.64 -9.24 5.56
N VAL A 181 -12.73 -9.13 4.80
CA VAL A 181 -13.09 -10.09 3.75
C VAL A 181 -12.01 -10.16 2.68
N ILE A 182 -11.57 -9.01 2.15
CA ILE A 182 -10.56 -8.94 1.09
C ILE A 182 -9.25 -9.64 1.49
N TYR A 183 -8.81 -9.47 2.75
CA TYR A 183 -7.54 -10.04 3.21
C TYR A 183 -7.66 -11.41 3.90
N THR A 184 -8.87 -11.87 4.24
CA THR A 184 -9.07 -13.19 4.88
C THR A 184 -9.55 -14.26 3.89
N VAL A 185 -10.36 -13.90 2.89
CA VAL A 185 -10.89 -14.90 1.92
C VAL A 185 -9.78 -15.61 1.13
N PRO A 186 -8.75 -14.93 0.61
CA PRO A 186 -7.63 -15.60 -0.06
C PRO A 186 -6.95 -16.63 0.85
N LEU A 187 -6.72 -16.26 2.11
CA LEU A 187 -6.08 -17.11 3.11
C LEU A 187 -6.86 -18.41 3.39
N ILE A 188 -8.19 -18.38 3.37
CA ILE A 188 -9.01 -19.58 3.66
C ILE A 188 -9.34 -20.41 2.42
N THR A 189 -9.24 -19.84 1.22
CA THR A 189 -9.61 -20.53 -0.03
C THR A 189 -8.41 -21.16 -0.71
N ARG A 190 -7.27 -20.46 -0.78
CA ARG A 190 -5.99 -20.95 -1.33
C ARG A 190 -4.82 -20.28 -0.60
N PRO A 191 -4.53 -20.71 0.65
CA PRO A 191 -3.54 -20.04 1.49
C PRO A 191 -2.16 -19.99 0.84
N THR A 192 -1.64 -18.77 0.67
CA THR A 192 -0.24 -18.51 0.41
C THR A 192 0.41 -17.80 1.59
N PHE A 193 1.74 -17.84 1.68
CA PHE A 193 2.48 -17.09 2.70
C PHE A 193 2.31 -15.57 2.53
N THR A 194 2.10 -15.12 1.29
CA THR A 194 1.77 -13.73 0.98
C THR A 194 0.41 -13.32 1.55
N ASP A 195 -0.60 -14.21 1.51
CA ASP A 195 -1.92 -13.94 2.10
C ASP A 195 -1.82 -13.78 3.63
N ILE A 196 -0.95 -14.57 4.29
CA ILE A 196 -0.64 -14.39 5.72
C ILE A 196 -0.04 -13.01 5.96
N GLY A 197 0.87 -12.58 5.09
CA GLY A 197 1.45 -11.24 5.11
C GLY A 197 0.39 -10.14 4.94
N HIS A 198 -0.51 -10.24 3.95
CA HIS A 198 -1.56 -9.25 3.74
C HIS A 198 -2.52 -9.14 4.93
N LEU A 199 -2.96 -10.26 5.49
CA LEU A 199 -3.81 -10.25 6.68
C LEU A 199 -3.05 -9.65 7.87
N THR A 200 -1.79 -10.05 8.08
CA THR A 200 -0.94 -9.49 9.14
C THR A 200 -0.80 -7.98 8.98
N ALA A 201 -0.50 -7.50 7.78
CA ALA A 201 -0.37 -6.08 7.48
C ALA A 201 -1.66 -5.32 7.79
N ALA A 202 -2.82 -5.86 7.40
CA ALA A 202 -4.12 -5.27 7.73
C ALA A 202 -4.36 -5.21 9.25
N LEU A 203 -4.04 -6.27 9.99
CA LEU A 203 -4.14 -6.30 11.45
C LEU A 203 -3.20 -5.28 12.12
N ILE A 204 -1.96 -5.14 11.63
CA ILE A 204 -1.02 -4.11 12.09
C ILE A 204 -1.58 -2.71 11.82
N GLY A 205 -2.16 -2.47 10.64
CA GLY A 205 -2.83 -1.22 10.30
C GLY A 205 -3.98 -0.87 11.27
N LEU A 206 -4.80 -1.85 11.64
CA LEU A 206 -5.83 -1.69 12.67
C LEU A 206 -5.21 -1.42 14.05
N ALA A 207 -4.16 -2.17 14.42
CA ALA A 207 -3.46 -1.97 15.69
C ALA A 207 -2.83 -0.57 15.83
N CYS A 208 -2.53 0.11 14.71
CA CYS A 208 -2.08 1.50 14.69
C CYS A 208 -3.16 2.55 15.06
N TYR A 209 -4.33 2.13 15.55
CA TYR A 209 -5.36 3.02 16.08
C TYR A 209 -4.86 4.17 16.98
N PRO A 210 -3.89 3.98 17.90
CA PRO A 210 -3.36 5.09 18.71
C PRO A 210 -2.79 6.25 17.87
N LEU A 211 -2.17 5.96 16.71
CA LEU A 211 -1.63 6.98 15.80
C LEU A 211 -2.73 7.83 15.14
N THR A 212 -3.96 7.33 15.11
CA THR A 212 -5.11 8.04 14.52
C THR A 212 -5.70 9.10 15.43
N ARG A 213 -5.44 9.01 16.73
CA ARG A 213 -5.87 9.98 17.73
C ARG A 213 -4.93 11.17 17.71
N ARG A 214 -5.48 12.39 17.66
CA ARG A 214 -4.67 13.59 17.95
C ARG A 214 -4.29 13.53 19.42
N GLY A 215 -3.04 13.85 19.76
CA GLY A 215 -2.60 13.88 21.16
C GLY A 215 -3.55 14.79 21.94
N THR A 216 -4.14 14.24 22.99
CA THR A 216 -4.89 15.01 23.99
C THR A 216 -3.97 15.97 24.71
#